data_AF-A0AAV0ADZ7-F1
#
_entry.id   AF-A0AAV0ADZ7-F1
#
_cell.length_a   1.000
_cell.length_b   1.000
_cell.length_c   1.000
_cell.angle_alpha   90.00
_cell.angle_beta   90.00
_cell.angle_gamma   90.00
#
_symmetry.space_group_name_H-M   'P 1'
#
loop_
_entity.id
_entity.type
_entity.pdbx_description
1 polymer ?
#
loop_
_entity_poly.entity_id
_entity_poly.type
_entity_poly.pdbx_seq_one_letter_code
_entity_poly.pdbx_strand_id
1 'polypeptide(L)'
;LQPTLEDLIEMYKGRIEDDEDSKGEALAMLMNFFLRCCGCNSTLDKHPALELDAVTDTLDIAQYEFKQVPNQAYPIVNRGQNSALKKFCEHMVSLLAGLINQAHVNLIIYNNYFMPSIQYYLVSMSYSTLRSFCHTINFISLFGLIKLFCETMSSVKKELMILNSEIQAETIQVNQQPNGNKAKKNNWLFEWKSKKKQINSQKVSIENYLIKLLDK
;
A
#
# COMPACT_ATOMS: atom_id res chain seq x y z
N LEU A 1 -21.27 -3.62 12.79
CA LEU A 1 -20.21 -4.52 12.27
C LEU A 1 -19.07 -3.62 11.80
N GLN A 2 -17.84 -3.86 12.26
CA GLN A 2 -16.68 -3.15 11.70
C GLN A 2 -16.43 -3.70 10.29
N PRO A 3 -16.18 -2.85 9.29
CA PRO A 3 -15.91 -3.30 7.93
C PRO A 3 -14.64 -4.14 7.88
N THR A 4 -14.67 -5.19 7.07
CA THR A 4 -13.53 -6.05 6.79
C THR A 4 -12.56 -5.36 5.81
N LEU A 5 -11.37 -5.93 5.63
CA LEU A 5 -10.41 -5.47 4.63
C LEU A 5 -10.99 -5.54 3.21
N GLU A 6 -11.81 -6.56 2.94
CA GLU A 6 -12.49 -6.73 1.66
C GLU A 6 -13.52 -5.62 1.45
N ASP A 7 -14.31 -5.31 2.48
CA ASP A 7 -15.27 -4.20 2.44
C ASP A 7 -14.60 -2.85 2.19
N LEU A 8 -13.42 -2.59 2.75
CA LEU A 8 -12.67 -1.35 2.51
C LEU A 8 -12.21 -1.25 1.05
N ILE A 9 -11.73 -2.36 0.48
CA ILE A 9 -11.28 -2.40 -0.91
C ILE A 9 -12.47 -2.28 -1.87
N GLU A 10 -13.60 -2.92 -1.57
CA GLU A 10 -14.84 -2.77 -2.33
C GLU A 10 -15.38 -1.34 -2.26
N MET A 11 -15.33 -0.72 -1.07
CA MET A 11 -15.69 0.68 -0.89
C MET A 11 -14.78 1.59 -1.71
N TYR A 12 -13.47 1.39 -1.68
CA TYR A 12 -12.54 2.20 -2.48
C TYR A 12 -12.76 2.05 -3.99
N LYS A 13 -13.14 0.85 -4.47
CA LYS A 13 -13.50 0.67 -5.89
C LYS A 13 -14.76 1.44 -6.27
N GLY A 14 -15.64 1.72 -5.31
CA GLY A 14 -16.94 2.31 -5.54
C GLY A 14 -17.88 1.34 -6.28
N ARG A 15 -19.17 1.65 -6.26
CA ARG A 15 -20.17 0.95 -7.09
C ARG A 15 -20.18 1.46 -8.53
N ILE A 16 -19.59 2.63 -8.76
CA ILE A 16 -19.54 3.37 -10.02
C ILE A 16 -18.07 3.76 -10.24
N GLU A 17 -17.57 3.62 -11.46
CA GLU A 17 -16.24 4.15 -11.83
C GLU A 17 -16.22 5.66 -11.54
N ASP A 18 -15.25 6.11 -10.74
CA ASP A 18 -15.06 7.50 -10.30
C ASP A 18 -16.01 8.08 -9.25
N ASP A 19 -16.52 7.23 -8.37
CA ASP A 19 -17.14 7.69 -7.13
C ASP A 19 -16.11 8.23 -6.13
N GLU A 20 -15.83 9.53 -6.19
CA GLU A 20 -14.92 10.22 -5.28
C GLU A 20 -15.37 10.13 -3.82
N ASP A 21 -16.68 10.12 -3.54
CA ASP A 21 -17.19 10.03 -2.17
C ASP A 21 -16.82 8.70 -1.51
N SER A 22 -16.99 7.58 -2.23
CA SER A 22 -16.62 6.25 -1.75
C SER A 22 -15.10 6.08 -1.59
N LYS A 23 -14.30 6.63 -2.52
CA LYS A 23 -12.83 6.65 -2.40
C LYS A 23 -12.39 7.44 -1.17
N GLY A 24 -13.01 8.59 -0.93
CA GLY A 24 -12.69 9.47 0.20
C GLY A 24 -13.06 8.85 1.54
N GLU A 25 -14.19 8.14 1.61
CA GLU A 25 -14.58 7.42 2.81
C GLU A 25 -13.58 6.30 3.15
N ALA A 26 -13.18 5.50 2.16
CA ALA A 26 -12.20 4.44 2.35
C ALA A 26 -10.81 4.99 2.78
N LEU A 27 -10.37 6.10 2.18
CA LEU A 27 -9.12 6.77 2.58
C LEU A 27 -9.22 7.38 3.97
N ALA A 28 -10.33 8.06 4.30
CA ALA A 28 -10.56 8.63 5.62
C ALA A 28 -10.53 7.55 6.70
N MET A 29 -11.15 6.39 6.45
CA MET A 29 -11.10 5.24 7.36
C MET A 29 -9.65 4.77 7.62
N LEU A 30 -8.84 4.68 6.57
CA LEU A 30 -7.44 4.28 6.68
C LEU A 30 -6.59 5.33 7.41
N MET A 31 -6.79 6.62 7.12
CA MET A 31 -6.07 7.69 7.80
C MET A 31 -6.48 7.81 9.28
N ASN A 32 -7.77 7.66 9.57
CA ASN A 32 -8.27 7.57 10.94
C ASN A 32 -7.64 6.39 11.68
N PHE A 33 -7.50 5.23 11.04
CA PHE A 33 -6.77 4.10 11.63
C PHE A 33 -5.34 4.48 12.01
N PHE A 34 -4.59 5.16 11.14
CA PHE A 34 -3.24 5.64 11.47
C PHE A 34 -3.22 6.67 12.60
N LEU A 35 -4.16 7.61 12.64
CA LEU A 35 -4.30 8.57 13.73
C LEU A 35 -4.55 7.87 15.07
N ARG A 36 -5.44 6.86 15.10
CA ARG A 36 -5.71 6.05 16.30
C ARG A 36 -4.49 5.25 16.72
N CYS A 37 -3.71 4.72 15.78
CA CYS A 37 -2.42 4.06 16.06
C CYS A 37 -1.41 5.02 16.70
N CYS A 38 -1.46 6.31 16.38
CA CYS A 38 -0.64 7.35 17.02
C CYS A 38 -1.16 7.76 18.41
N GLY A 39 -2.31 7.22 18.85
CA GLY A 39 -2.99 7.63 20.07
C GLY A 39 -3.85 8.88 19.93
N CYS A 40 -3.99 9.41 18.70
CA CYS A 40 -4.82 10.57 18.43
C CYS A 40 -6.30 10.17 18.28
N ASN A 41 -7.17 10.91 18.95
CA ASN A 41 -8.61 10.65 18.93
C ASN A 41 -9.41 11.54 17.96
N SER A 42 -8.73 12.39 17.21
CA SER A 42 -9.32 13.18 16.13
C SER A 42 -9.92 12.27 15.06
N THR A 43 -10.94 12.79 14.38
CA THR A 43 -11.60 12.13 13.24
C THR A 43 -11.44 12.99 12.01
N LEU A 44 -11.00 12.36 10.93
CA LEU A 44 -10.83 12.94 9.62
C LEU A 44 -12.02 12.53 8.74
N ASP A 45 -12.64 13.53 8.10
CA ASP A 45 -13.78 13.33 7.20
C ASP A 45 -13.34 12.95 5.78
N LYS A 46 -14.28 12.46 4.96
CA LYS A 46 -14.02 12.01 3.59
C LYS A 46 -13.44 13.07 2.65
N HIS A 47 -13.83 14.34 2.79
CA HIS A 47 -13.39 15.40 1.88
C HIS A 47 -11.91 15.79 2.11
N PRO A 48 -11.47 16.09 3.35
CA PRO A 48 -10.04 16.29 3.61
C PRO A 48 -9.17 15.08 3.29
N ALA A 49 -9.72 13.86 3.29
CA ALA A 49 -8.98 12.64 2.97
C ALA A 49 -8.55 12.55 1.50
N LEU A 50 -9.33 13.17 0.61
CA LEU A 50 -9.07 13.19 -0.82
C LEU A 50 -8.13 14.35 -1.23
N GLU A 51 -8.14 15.42 -0.45
CA GLU A 51 -7.44 16.64 -0.80
C GLU A 51 -5.99 16.60 -0.31
N LEU A 52 -5.07 16.16 -1.18
CA LEU A 52 -3.65 16.02 -0.86
C LEU A 52 -2.99 17.33 -0.41
N ASP A 53 -3.43 18.46 -0.97
CA ASP A 53 -2.88 19.78 -0.62
C ASP A 53 -3.31 20.23 0.78
N ALA A 54 -4.47 19.78 1.28
CA ALA A 54 -5.01 20.13 2.59
C ALA A 54 -4.55 19.18 3.71
N VAL A 55 -3.74 18.15 3.40
CA VAL A 55 -3.29 17.16 4.39
C VAL A 55 -2.45 17.78 5.48
N THR A 56 -1.55 18.73 5.16
CA THR A 56 -0.72 19.39 6.17
C THR A 56 -1.57 20.13 7.18
N ASP A 57 -2.53 20.91 6.71
CA ASP A 57 -3.43 21.71 7.54
C ASP A 57 -4.31 20.80 8.40
N THR A 58 -4.84 19.73 7.81
CA THR A 58 -5.65 18.74 8.52
C THR A 58 -4.85 18.03 9.62
N LEU A 59 -3.59 17.68 9.33
CA LEU A 59 -2.71 17.09 10.32
C LEU A 59 -2.32 18.08 11.42
N ASP A 60 -2.12 19.36 11.11
CA ASP A 60 -1.82 20.37 12.12
C ASP A 60 -2.96 20.55 13.10
N ILE A 61 -4.22 20.52 12.63
CA ILE A 61 -5.41 20.52 13.49
C ILE A 61 -5.40 19.28 14.40
N ALA A 62 -5.19 18.08 13.85
CA ALA A 62 -5.15 16.85 14.63
C ALA A 62 -4.00 16.82 15.66
N GLN A 63 -2.84 17.39 15.30
CA GLN A 63 -1.70 17.52 16.20
C GLN A 63 -1.97 18.53 17.31
N TYR A 64 -2.66 19.63 17.00
CA TYR A 64 -3.08 20.61 17.99
C TYR A 64 -4.03 19.99 19.03
N GLU A 65 -5.05 19.25 18.58
CA GLU A 65 -5.97 18.54 19.48
C GLU A 65 -5.25 17.52 20.36
N PHE A 66 -4.32 16.74 19.79
CA PHE A 66 -3.55 15.76 20.56
C PHE A 66 -2.70 16.40 21.66
N LYS A 67 -2.14 17.59 21.43
CA LYS A 67 -1.33 18.31 22.44
C LYS A 67 -2.15 18.70 23.68
N GLN A 68 -3.47 18.88 23.55
CA GLN A 68 -4.35 19.26 24.66
C GLN A 68 -4.71 18.08 25.56
N VAL A 69 -4.47 16.84 25.13
CA VAL A 69 -4.83 15.63 25.90
C VAL A 69 -3.83 15.42 27.04
N PRO A 70 -4.26 15.39 28.31
CA PRO A 70 -3.40 15.07 29.43
C PRO A 70 -3.00 13.59 29.36
N ASN A 71 -1.71 13.29 29.56
CA ASN A 71 -1.11 11.95 29.41
C ASN A 71 -1.18 11.38 27.98
N GLN A 72 -0.21 11.79 27.16
CA GLN A 72 0.00 11.33 25.78
C GLN A 72 0.56 9.90 25.73
N ALA A 73 -0.25 8.92 26.13
CA ALA A 73 0.06 7.51 25.94
C ALA A 73 -0.36 7.09 24.52
N TYR A 74 0.51 6.35 23.82
CA TYR A 74 0.22 5.81 22.50
C TYR A 74 0.57 4.31 22.39
N PRO A 75 -0.17 3.54 21.57
CA PRO A 75 -0.14 2.07 21.57
C PRO A 75 1.25 1.41 21.50
N ILE A 76 2.20 1.96 20.74
CA ILE A 76 3.50 1.31 20.45
C ILE A 76 4.51 1.44 21.61
N VAL A 77 4.40 2.49 22.45
CA VAL A 77 5.33 2.71 23.58
C VAL A 77 4.87 2.08 24.87
N ASN A 78 3.59 1.74 25.00
CA ASN A 78 3.08 1.09 26.21
C ASN A 78 3.46 -0.41 26.26
N ARG A 79 4.75 -0.72 26.08
CA ARG A 79 5.38 -2.04 26.23
C ARG A 79 5.49 -2.47 27.70
N GLY A 80 4.63 -1.95 28.58
CA GLY A 80 4.56 -2.36 29.97
C GLY A 80 3.79 -3.68 30.10
N GLN A 81 4.51 -4.77 30.37
CA GLN A 81 4.08 -6.06 30.96
C GLN A 81 2.90 -6.86 30.33
N ASN A 82 2.12 -6.28 29.41
CA ASN A 82 0.92 -6.91 28.84
C ASN A 82 1.19 -7.46 27.43
N SER A 83 1.10 -8.80 27.31
CA SER A 83 1.29 -9.53 26.04
C SER A 83 0.32 -9.11 24.92
N ALA A 84 -0.81 -8.49 25.26
CA ALA A 84 -1.80 -7.99 24.31
C ALA A 84 -1.28 -6.86 23.41
N LEU A 85 -0.40 -5.99 23.91
CA LEU A 85 0.12 -4.85 23.14
C LEU A 85 1.28 -5.24 22.21
N LYS A 86 2.03 -6.30 22.57
CA LYS A 86 2.98 -6.91 21.62
C LYS A 86 2.23 -7.54 20.44
N LYS A 87 1.13 -8.23 20.72
CA LYS A 87 0.22 -8.77 19.70
C LYS A 87 -0.40 -7.66 18.84
N PHE A 88 -0.66 -6.48 19.40
CA PHE A 88 -1.17 -5.34 18.63
C PHE A 88 -0.23 -4.95 17.48
N CYS A 89 1.08 -4.80 17.73
CA CYS A 89 2.03 -4.49 16.66
C CYS A 89 2.07 -5.59 15.58
N GLU A 90 2.00 -6.85 15.99
CA GLU A 90 1.96 -8.00 15.08
C GLU A 90 0.67 -7.99 14.24
N HIS A 91 -0.49 -7.79 14.86
CA HIS A 91 -1.79 -7.69 14.18
C HIS A 91 -1.85 -6.48 13.24
N MET A 92 -1.28 -5.34 13.64
CA MET A 92 -1.23 -4.14 12.80
C MET A 92 -0.39 -4.39 11.55
N VAL A 93 0.79 -5.00 11.67
CA VAL A 93 1.61 -5.37 10.52
C VAL A 93 0.89 -6.41 9.65
N SER A 94 0.22 -7.40 10.25
CA SER A 94 -0.58 -8.40 9.52
C SER A 94 -1.77 -7.77 8.79
N LEU A 95 -2.42 -6.77 9.37
CA LEU A 95 -3.53 -6.04 8.75
C LEU A 95 -3.06 -5.28 7.52
N LEU A 96 -1.93 -4.56 7.65
CA LEU A 96 -1.31 -3.85 6.53
C LEU A 96 -0.84 -4.81 5.42
N ALA A 97 -0.31 -5.97 5.81
CA ALA A 97 0.02 -7.03 4.86
C ALA A 97 -1.21 -7.52 4.09
N GLY A 98 -2.32 -7.77 4.79
CA GLY A 98 -3.60 -8.11 4.19
C GLY A 98 -4.09 -7.03 3.22
N LEU A 99 -4.08 -5.77 3.66
CA LEU A 99 -4.53 -4.63 2.86
C LEU A 99 -3.76 -4.50 1.54
N ILE A 100 -2.42 -4.52 1.61
CA ILE A 100 -1.57 -4.35 0.42
C ILE A 100 -1.69 -5.58 -0.49
N ASN A 101 -1.78 -6.80 0.04
CA ASN A 101 -1.99 -7.98 -0.79
C ASN A 101 -3.35 -7.92 -1.51
N GLN A 102 -4.42 -7.53 -0.82
CA GLN A 102 -5.74 -7.37 -1.44
C GLN A 102 -5.75 -6.25 -2.48
N ALA A 103 -5.10 -5.12 -2.18
CA ALA A 103 -4.99 -4.01 -3.13
C ALA A 103 -4.09 -4.36 -4.34
N HIS A 104 -3.10 -5.25 -4.18
CA HIS A 104 -2.29 -5.79 -5.27
C HIS A 104 -3.10 -6.70 -6.20
N VAL A 105 -3.86 -7.66 -5.63
CA VAL A 105 -4.74 -8.56 -6.38
C VAL A 105 -5.77 -7.78 -7.19
N ASN A 106 -6.29 -6.70 -6.62
CA ASN A 106 -7.27 -5.83 -7.25
C ASN A 106 -6.67 -4.73 -8.15
N LEU A 107 -5.35 -4.72 -8.34
CA LEU A 107 -4.59 -3.73 -9.12
C LEU A 107 -4.73 -2.25 -8.66
N ILE A 108 -5.34 -2.01 -7.50
CA ILE A 108 -5.57 -0.68 -6.93
C ILE A 108 -4.25 0.00 -6.54
N ILE A 109 -3.25 -0.77 -6.11
CA ILE A 109 -1.92 -0.24 -5.74
C ILE A 109 -1.27 0.49 -6.91
N TYR A 110 -1.56 0.07 -8.15
CA TYR A 110 -0.97 0.65 -9.35
C TYR A 110 -1.71 1.89 -9.85
N ASN A 111 -2.80 2.29 -9.17
CA ASN A 111 -3.46 3.55 -9.43
C ASN A 111 -2.56 4.71 -8.97
N ASN A 112 -2.62 5.83 -9.70
CA ASN A 112 -1.89 7.05 -9.43
C ASN A 112 -2.36 7.78 -8.15
N TYR A 113 -3.39 7.29 -7.48
CA TYR A 113 -4.02 7.99 -6.37
C TYR A 113 -3.92 7.29 -5.01
N PHE A 114 -4.26 6.00 -4.92
CA PHE A 114 -4.32 5.26 -3.64
C PHE A 114 -3.00 5.29 -2.86
N MET A 115 -1.93 4.75 -3.48
CA MET A 115 -0.64 4.63 -2.80
C MET A 115 0.04 5.99 -2.60
N PRO A 116 0.05 6.93 -3.57
CA PRO A 116 0.58 8.27 -3.34
C PRO A 116 -0.10 9.02 -2.19
N SER A 117 -1.42 8.88 -2.04
CA SER A 117 -2.16 9.50 -0.92
C SER A 117 -1.69 8.96 0.42
N ILE A 118 -1.62 7.63 0.56
CA ILE A 118 -1.11 6.98 1.77
C ILE A 118 0.33 7.42 2.06
N GLN A 119 1.20 7.46 1.04
CA GLN A 119 2.57 7.90 1.20
C GLN A 119 2.65 9.33 1.70
N TYR A 120 1.86 10.26 1.14
CA TYR A 120 1.89 11.66 1.54
C TYR A 120 1.54 11.84 3.02
N TYR A 121 0.45 11.22 3.48
CA TYR A 121 0.09 11.23 4.90
C TYR A 121 1.18 10.64 5.80
N LEU A 122 1.75 9.49 5.43
CA LEU A 122 2.80 8.84 6.22
C LEU A 122 4.12 9.62 6.22
N VAL A 123 4.43 10.35 5.15
CA VAL A 123 5.59 11.23 5.09
C VAL A 123 5.36 12.44 6.00
N SER A 124 4.23 13.13 5.83
CA SER A 124 3.87 14.32 6.63
C SER A 124 3.82 14.02 8.13
N MET A 125 3.23 12.88 8.54
CA MET A 125 3.21 12.48 9.95
C MET A 125 4.60 12.05 10.48
N SER A 126 5.49 11.52 9.61
CA SER A 126 6.82 11.08 10.04
C SER A 126 7.77 12.24 10.39
N TYR A 127 7.54 13.43 9.80
CA TYR A 127 8.28 14.66 10.12
C TYR A 127 7.65 15.51 11.22
N SER A 128 6.54 15.07 11.83
CA SER A 128 5.92 15.79 12.94
C SER A 128 6.91 15.99 14.10
N THR A 129 6.65 16.97 14.96
CA THR A 129 7.43 17.14 16.21
C THR A 129 6.94 16.21 17.33
N LEU A 130 5.77 15.59 17.16
CA LEU A 130 5.17 14.72 18.16
C LEU A 130 5.76 13.32 18.10
N ARG A 131 6.39 12.89 19.19
CA ARG A 131 6.98 11.55 19.31
C ARG A 131 5.99 10.42 18.99
N SER A 132 4.73 10.58 19.40
CA SER A 132 3.68 9.59 19.15
C SER A 132 3.43 9.35 17.68
N PHE A 133 3.46 10.41 16.86
CA PHE A 133 3.28 10.33 15.42
C PHE A 133 4.51 9.73 14.76
N CYS A 134 5.68 10.33 14.97
CA CYS A 134 6.90 9.90 14.26
C CYS A 134 7.29 8.47 14.59
N HIS A 135 7.25 8.09 15.87
CA HIS A 135 7.61 6.74 16.27
C HIS A 135 6.65 5.70 15.69
N THR A 136 5.34 5.98 15.69
CA THR A 136 4.33 5.05 15.17
C THR A 136 4.40 4.92 13.66
N ILE A 137 4.51 6.04 12.96
CA ILE A 137 4.52 6.05 11.50
C ILE A 137 5.83 5.52 10.93
N ASN A 138 6.97 5.75 11.60
CA ASN A 138 8.23 5.11 11.20
C ASN A 138 8.19 3.59 11.42
N PHE A 139 7.57 3.13 12.52
CA PHE A 139 7.35 1.71 12.73
C PHE A 139 6.47 1.10 11.61
N ILE A 140 5.35 1.73 11.29
CA ILE A 140 4.44 1.30 10.21
C ILE A 140 5.15 1.31 8.85
N SER A 141 5.89 2.37 8.55
CA SER A 141 6.59 2.51 7.27
C SER A 141 7.63 1.41 7.08
N LEU A 142 8.47 1.16 8.10
CA LEU A 142 9.55 0.16 8.02
C LEU A 142 9.02 -1.28 8.10
N PHE A 143 8.24 -1.59 9.14
CA PHE A 143 7.82 -2.97 9.43
C PHE A 143 6.54 -3.38 8.72
N GLY A 144 5.64 -2.45 8.43
CA GLY A 144 4.37 -2.71 7.75
C GLY A 144 4.47 -2.63 6.23
N LEU A 145 5.09 -1.56 5.70
CA LEU A 145 5.11 -1.28 4.28
C LEU A 145 6.40 -1.73 3.59
N ILE A 146 7.56 -1.23 3.99
CA ILE A 146 8.84 -1.51 3.31
C ILE A 146 9.15 -3.01 3.32
N LYS A 147 9.02 -3.66 4.48
CA LYS A 147 9.21 -5.12 4.58
C LYS A 147 8.34 -5.87 3.56
N LEU A 148 7.06 -5.53 3.51
CA LEU A 148 6.10 -6.17 2.63
C LEU A 148 6.40 -5.89 1.15
N PHE A 149 6.70 -4.65 0.79
CA PHE A 149 7.09 -4.32 -0.58
C PHE A 149 8.36 -5.07 -1.00
N CYS A 150 9.34 -5.23 -0.13
CA CYS A 150 10.52 -6.07 -0.41
C CYS A 150 10.15 -7.54 -0.67
N GLU A 151 9.23 -8.10 0.11
CA GLU A 151 8.74 -9.48 -0.07
C GLU A 151 7.98 -9.63 -1.40
N THR A 152 7.02 -8.75 -1.68
CA THR A 152 6.27 -8.71 -2.95
C THR A 152 7.22 -8.52 -4.14
N MET A 153 8.19 -7.63 -4.01
CA MET A 153 9.20 -7.36 -5.03
C MET A 153 10.07 -8.58 -5.32
N SER A 154 10.49 -9.31 -4.28
CA SER A 154 11.22 -10.57 -4.42
C SER A 154 10.39 -11.61 -5.17
N SER A 155 9.09 -11.71 -4.86
CA SER A 155 8.15 -12.58 -5.58
C SER A 155 8.02 -12.21 -7.05
N VAL A 156 7.78 -10.93 -7.36
CA VAL A 156 7.67 -10.42 -8.74
C VAL A 156 8.95 -10.63 -9.53
N LYS A 157 10.13 -10.45 -8.92
CA LYS A 157 11.43 -10.74 -9.56
C LYS A 157 11.57 -12.23 -9.93
N LYS A 158 11.14 -13.14 -9.05
CA LYS A 158 11.14 -14.59 -9.33
C LYS A 158 10.19 -14.94 -10.48
N GLU A 159 8.99 -14.37 -10.50
CA GLU A 159 8.04 -14.58 -11.59
C GLU A 159 8.61 -14.07 -12.93
N LEU A 160 9.23 -12.89 -12.95
CA LEU A 160 9.89 -12.36 -14.15
C LEU A 160 11.06 -13.24 -14.60
N MET A 161 11.82 -13.83 -13.69
CA MET A 161 12.93 -14.73 -14.03
C MET A 161 12.41 -15.99 -14.73
N ILE A 162 11.37 -16.62 -14.18
CA ILE A 162 10.73 -17.81 -14.77
C ILE A 162 10.18 -17.46 -16.15
N LEU A 163 9.39 -16.37 -16.24
CA LEU A 163 8.78 -15.93 -17.48
C LEU A 163 9.82 -15.61 -18.56
N ASN A 164 10.96 -15.02 -18.19
CA ASN A 164 12.07 -14.75 -19.12
C ASN A 164 12.69 -16.05 -19.67
N SER A 165 12.93 -17.03 -18.80
CA SER A 165 13.47 -18.33 -19.19
C SER A 165 12.51 -19.03 -20.17
N GLU A 166 11.22 -19.02 -19.87
CA GLU A 166 10.19 -19.62 -20.72
C GLU A 166 10.03 -18.89 -22.06
N ILE A 167 10.08 -17.55 -22.09
CA ILE A 167 10.08 -16.78 -23.34
C ILE A 167 11.30 -17.13 -24.20
N GLN A 168 12.48 -17.32 -23.60
CA GLN A 168 13.69 -17.73 -24.33
C GLN A 168 13.53 -19.13 -24.92
N ALA A 169 13.05 -20.09 -24.12
CA ALA A 169 12.79 -21.45 -24.57
C ALA A 169 11.77 -21.47 -25.74
N GLU A 170 10.67 -20.73 -25.61
CA GLU A 170 9.63 -20.68 -26.65
C GLU A 170 10.12 -19.98 -27.92
N THR A 171 10.96 -18.94 -27.80
CA THR A 171 11.58 -18.27 -28.95
C THR A 171 12.48 -19.22 -29.75
N ILE A 172 13.27 -20.06 -29.06
CA ILE A 172 14.12 -21.06 -29.71
C ILE A 172 13.25 -22.09 -30.44
N GLN A 173 12.18 -22.57 -29.80
CA GLN A 173 11.27 -23.54 -30.41
C GLN A 173 10.54 -22.98 -31.64
N VAL A 174 10.09 -21.72 -31.59
CA VAL A 174 9.46 -21.04 -32.73
C VAL A 174 10.39 -20.97 -33.95
N ASN A 175 11.69 -20.76 -33.72
CA ASN A 175 12.68 -20.69 -34.79
C ASN A 175 12.97 -22.06 -35.44
N GLN A 176 12.76 -23.16 -34.72
CA GLN A 176 12.99 -24.52 -35.20
C GLN A 176 11.78 -25.16 -35.91
N GLN A 177 10.60 -24.53 -35.92
CA GLN A 177 9.37 -25.12 -36.46
C GLN A 177 9.08 -24.79 -37.93
N PRO A 178 8.43 -25.71 -38.68
CA PRO A 178 7.96 -25.48 -40.04
C PRO A 178 6.80 -24.45 -40.09
N ASN A 179 6.69 -23.72 -41.21
CA ASN A 179 5.88 -22.51 -41.37
C ASN A 179 4.39 -22.63 -40.96
N GLY A 180 3.77 -23.81 -41.04
CA GLY A 180 2.34 -24.01 -40.74
C GLY A 180 1.95 -23.86 -39.27
N ASN A 181 2.80 -24.26 -38.32
CA ASN A 181 2.53 -24.16 -36.87
C ASN A 181 3.12 -22.91 -36.21
N LYS A 182 3.90 -22.13 -36.98
CA LYS A 182 4.63 -20.95 -36.50
C LYS A 182 3.71 -19.81 -36.08
N ALA A 183 2.56 -19.65 -36.74
CA ALA A 183 1.59 -18.59 -36.45
C ALA A 183 0.97 -18.71 -35.05
N LYS A 184 0.55 -19.93 -34.64
CA LYS A 184 -0.07 -20.16 -33.32
C LYS A 184 0.93 -19.93 -32.18
N LYS A 185 2.16 -20.40 -32.32
CA LYS A 185 3.22 -20.16 -31.33
C LYS A 185 3.66 -18.69 -31.27
N ASN A 186 3.66 -17.98 -32.39
CA ASN A 186 3.92 -16.54 -32.39
C ASN A 186 2.85 -15.76 -31.60
N ASN A 187 1.58 -16.17 -31.65
CA ASN A 187 0.53 -15.55 -30.85
C ASN A 187 0.76 -15.77 -29.35
N TRP A 188 1.08 -17.00 -28.94
CA TRP A 188 1.45 -17.32 -27.56
C TRP A 188 2.66 -16.50 -27.08
N LEU A 189 3.71 -16.41 -27.91
CA LEU A 189 4.88 -15.60 -27.62
C LEU A 189 4.56 -14.11 -27.46
N PHE A 190 3.60 -13.60 -28.23
CA PHE A 190 3.11 -12.22 -28.10
C PHE A 190 2.37 -12.00 -26.77
N GLU A 191 1.46 -12.90 -26.40
CA GLU A 191 0.74 -12.87 -25.11
C GLU A 191 1.72 -12.88 -23.93
N TRP A 192 2.75 -13.72 -23.99
CA TRP A 192 3.77 -13.84 -22.95
C TRP A 192 4.64 -12.59 -22.84
N LYS A 193 5.01 -11.98 -23.98
CA LYS A 193 5.70 -10.69 -24.02
C LYS A 193 4.82 -9.57 -23.44
N SER A 194 3.52 -9.59 -23.71
CA SER A 194 2.56 -8.64 -23.14
C SER A 194 2.46 -8.79 -21.62
N LYS A 195 2.31 -10.03 -21.12
CA LYS A 195 2.31 -10.35 -19.69
C LYS A 195 3.61 -9.90 -19.02
N LYS A 196 4.76 -10.15 -19.64
CA LYS A 196 6.06 -9.65 -19.16
C LYS A 196 6.09 -8.13 -19.03
N LYS A 197 5.55 -7.40 -20.02
CA LYS A 197 5.49 -5.93 -19.98
C LYS A 197 4.62 -5.46 -18.81
N GLN A 198 3.48 -6.10 -18.58
CA GLN A 198 2.60 -5.79 -17.45
C GLN A 198 3.31 -6.02 -16.10
N ILE A 199 3.89 -7.21 -15.88
CA ILE A 199 4.61 -7.51 -14.63
C ILE A 199 5.81 -6.57 -14.44
N ASN A 200 6.49 -6.18 -15.51
CA ASN A 200 7.59 -5.22 -15.43
C ASN A 200 7.09 -3.80 -15.05
N SER A 201 5.93 -3.36 -15.54
CA SER A 201 5.33 -2.08 -15.12
C SER A 201 4.92 -2.09 -13.65
N GLN A 202 4.39 -3.22 -13.18
CA GLN A 202 4.05 -3.44 -11.77
C GLN A 202 5.29 -3.40 -10.89
N LYS A 203 6.37 -4.06 -11.32
CA LYS A 203 7.68 -4.03 -10.66
C LYS A 203 8.19 -2.59 -10.49
N VAL A 204 8.20 -1.81 -11.57
CA VAL A 204 8.67 -0.40 -11.54
C VAL A 204 7.83 0.45 -10.60
N SER A 205 6.51 0.22 -10.58
CA SER A 205 5.62 0.94 -9.66
C SER A 205 5.95 0.64 -8.20
N ILE A 206 6.16 -0.64 -7.85
CA ILE A 206 6.57 -1.05 -6.49
C ILE A 206 7.95 -0.47 -6.13
N GLU A 207 8.92 -0.49 -7.06
CA GLU A 207 10.23 0.13 -6.84
C GLU A 207 10.10 1.62 -6.54
N ASN A 208 9.30 2.36 -7.32
CA ASN A 208 9.05 3.77 -7.09
C ASN A 208 8.42 4.03 -5.72
N TYR A 209 7.46 3.21 -5.30
CA TYR A 209 6.86 3.35 -3.97
C TYR A 209 7.87 3.08 -2.85
N LEU A 210 8.72 2.07 -3.02
CA LEU A 210 9.76 1.73 -2.05
C LEU A 210 10.81 2.83 -1.94
N ILE A 211 11.29 3.37 -3.07
CA ILE A 211 12.25 4.48 -3.11
C ILE A 211 11.67 5.69 -2.39
N LYS A 212 10.43 6.10 -2.72
CA LYS A 212 9.77 7.24 -2.05
C LYS A 212 9.59 7.05 -0.55
N LEU A 213 9.43 5.82 -0.06
CA LEU A 213 9.34 5.53 1.38
C LEU A 213 10.69 5.52 2.08
N LEU A 214 11.79 5.27 1.35
CA LEU A 214 13.16 5.28 1.87
C LEU A 214 13.82 6.65 1.79
N ASP A 215 13.50 7.44 0.77
CA ASP A 215 14.03 8.79 0.54
C ASP A 215 13.39 9.86 1.46
N LYS A 216 12.71 9.44 2.52
CA LYS A 216 12.22 10.32 3.59
C LYS A 216 13.37 10.92 4.39
#